data_AF-A0A943N7P9-F1
#
_entry.id   AF-A0A943N7P9-F1
#
_cell.length_a   1.000
_cell.length_b   1.000
_cell.length_c   1.000
_cell.angle_alpha   90.00
_cell.angle_beta   90.00
_cell.angle_gamma   90.00
#
_symmetry.space_group_name_H-M   'P 1'
#
loop_
_entity.id
_entity.type
_entity.pdbx_description
1 polymer ?
#
loop_
_entity_poly.entity_id
_entity_poly.type
_entity_poly.pdbx_seq_one_letter_code
_entity_poly.pdbx_strand_id
1 'polypeptide(L)'
;EETVFRGLVYTRLKRAMPAWVAAILQAAVFGALHGQILWVAYAFVMGLVLAAIVESTGSFFAGIAVHICFNLMGGYVMEHIFTESTALYIVLASIILMVAATRSAVRIAKSGKNI
;
A
#
# COMPACT_ATOMS: atom_id res chain seq x y z
N GLU A 1 -3.52 2.62 -12.23
CA GLU A 1 -3.00 1.62 -11.26
C GLU A 1 -4.08 1.05 -10.36
N GLU A 2 -4.83 1.85 -9.59
CA GLU A 2 -5.88 1.34 -8.67
C GLU A 2 -6.86 0.34 -9.30
N THR A 3 -7.38 0.63 -10.50
CA THR A 3 -8.35 -0.27 -11.17
C THR A 3 -7.80 -1.67 -11.38
N VAL A 4 -6.52 -1.78 -11.74
CA VAL A 4 -5.87 -3.07 -11.95
C VAL A 4 -5.53 -3.71 -10.60
N PHE A 5 -4.84 -3.01 -9.71
CA PHE A 5 -4.32 -3.63 -8.50
C PHE A 5 -5.38 -3.81 -7.42
N ARG A 6 -6.17 -2.77 -7.13
CA ARG A 6 -7.19 -2.79 -6.07
C ARG A 6 -8.55 -3.27 -6.60
N GLY A 7 -8.89 -2.93 -7.85
CA GLY A 7 -10.16 -3.34 -8.47
C GLY A 7 -10.16 -4.77 -9.04
N LEU A 8 -9.07 -5.19 -9.68
CA LEU A 8 -8.98 -6.53 -10.28
C LEU A 8 -8.17 -7.50 -9.41
N VAL A 9 -6.87 -7.25 -9.23
CA VAL A 9 -5.96 -8.22 -8.59
C VAL A 9 -6.36 -8.50 -7.14
N TYR A 10 -6.48 -7.47 -6.31
CA TYR A 10 -6.86 -7.61 -4.90
C TYR A 10 -8.22 -8.27 -4.73
N THR A 11 -9.25 -7.78 -5.44
CA THR A 11 -10.61 -8.32 -5.36
C THR A 11 -10.68 -9.78 -5.79
N ARG A 12 -9.90 -10.20 -6.79
CA ARG A 12 -9.86 -11.60 -7.23
C ARG A 12 -9.12 -12.49 -6.22
N LEU A 13 -7.98 -12.04 -5.72
CA LEU A 13 -7.22 -12.77 -4.69
C LEU A 13 -8.08 -12.95 -3.42
N LYS A 14 -8.77 -11.91 -2.96
CA LYS A 14 -9.67 -11.96 -1.80
C LYS A 14 -10.80 -12.99 -1.89
N ARG A 15 -11.16 -13.45 -3.08
CA ARG A 15 -12.17 -14.53 -3.24
C ARG A 15 -11.61 -15.91 -2.91
N ALA A 16 -10.29 -16.09 -2.98
CA ALA A 16 -9.62 -17.36 -2.80
C ALA A 16 -8.78 -17.45 -1.51
N MET A 17 -8.47 -16.32 -0.87
CA MET A 17 -7.60 -16.28 0.31
C MET A 17 -7.98 -15.16 1.28
N PRO A 18 -7.48 -15.19 2.53
CA PRO A 18 -7.72 -14.12 3.50
C PRO A 18 -7.24 -12.75 2.98
N ALA A 19 -7.96 -11.69 3.33
CA ALA A 19 -7.71 -10.33 2.85
C ALA A 19 -6.25 -9.87 3.05
N TRP A 20 -5.64 -10.23 4.18
CA TRP A 20 -4.24 -9.87 4.46
C TRP A 20 -3.25 -10.55 3.51
N VAL A 21 -3.50 -11.80 3.08
CA VAL A 21 -2.66 -12.49 2.09
C VAL A 21 -2.86 -11.88 0.71
N ALA A 22 -4.11 -11.60 0.34
CA ALA A 22 -4.45 -10.94 -0.91
C ALA A 22 -3.77 -9.56 -1.03
N ALA A 23 -3.74 -8.79 0.05
CA ALA A 23 -3.06 -7.49 0.11
C ALA A 23 -1.55 -7.63 -0.09
N ILE A 24 -0.90 -8.58 0.58
CA ILE A 24 0.55 -8.83 0.43
C ILE A 24 0.91 -9.21 -0.99
N LEU A 25 0.20 -10.17 -1.59
CA LEU A 25 0.48 -10.63 -2.95
C LEU A 25 0.22 -9.54 -3.98
N GLN A 26 -0.89 -8.82 -3.84
CA GLN A 26 -1.17 -7.68 -4.70
C GLN A 26 -0.10 -6.59 -4.57
N ALA A 27 0.34 -6.28 -3.34
CA ALA A 27 1.35 -5.26 -3.09
C ALA A 27 2.72 -5.69 -3.64
N ALA A 28 3.07 -6.97 -3.54
CA ALA A 28 4.30 -7.53 -4.10
C ALA A 28 4.35 -7.35 -5.62
N VAL A 29 3.27 -7.71 -6.32
CA VAL A 29 3.19 -7.53 -7.78
C VAL A 29 3.22 -6.04 -8.14
N PHE A 30 2.51 -5.20 -7.38
CA PHE A 30 2.53 -3.75 -7.59
C PHE A 30 3.95 -3.19 -7.45
N GLY A 31 4.64 -3.52 -6.35
CA GLY A 31 6.03 -3.09 -6.11
C GLY A 31 6.99 -3.57 -7.19
N ALA A 32 6.96 -4.86 -7.55
CA ALA A 32 7.87 -5.45 -8.52
C ALA A 32 7.87 -4.75 -9.89
N LEU A 33 6.75 -4.14 -10.29
CA LEU A 33 6.61 -3.44 -11.56
C LEU A 33 7.26 -2.04 -11.61
N HIS A 34 7.83 -1.55 -10.51
CA HIS A 34 8.44 -0.22 -10.42
C HIS A 34 9.96 -0.21 -10.74
N GLY A 35 10.55 -1.37 -11.04
CA GLY A 35 11.90 -1.48 -11.59
C GLY A 35 13.03 -1.36 -10.55
N GLN A 36 13.29 -0.16 -10.03
CA GLN A 36 14.42 0.05 -9.12
C GLN A 36 14.08 -0.46 -7.71
N ILE A 37 15.06 -1.08 -7.03
CA ILE A 37 14.84 -1.71 -5.72
C ILE A 37 14.25 -0.76 -4.67
N LEU A 38 14.67 0.51 -4.69
CA LEU A 38 14.17 1.53 -3.79
C LEU A 38 12.68 1.83 -4.07
N TRP A 39 12.31 2.01 -5.34
CA TRP A 39 10.94 2.22 -5.77
C TRP A 39 10.05 0.99 -5.53
N VAL A 40 10.59 -0.21 -5.73
CA VAL A 40 9.91 -1.48 -5.43
C VAL A 40 9.52 -1.54 -3.95
N ALA A 41 10.45 -1.20 -3.04
CA ALA A 41 10.18 -1.19 -1.61
C ALA A 41 9.11 -0.15 -1.24
N TYR A 42 9.19 1.07 -1.78
CA TYR A 42 8.19 2.11 -1.54
C TYR A 42 6.81 1.73 -2.07
N ALA A 43 6.73 1.26 -3.31
CA ALA A 43 5.48 0.85 -3.94
C ALA A 43 4.87 -0.36 -3.24
N PHE A 44 5.68 -1.30 -2.74
CA PHE A 44 5.18 -2.41 -1.92
C PHE A 44 4.45 -1.91 -0.67
N VAL A 45 5.10 -1.05 0.12
CA VAL A 45 4.49 -0.50 1.35
C VAL A 45 3.24 0.32 1.01
N MET A 46 3.31 1.19 0.00
CA MET A 46 2.18 2.00 -0.42
C MET A 46 1.01 1.14 -0.93
N GLY A 47 1.31 0.05 -1.64
CA GLY A 47 0.32 -0.93 -2.08
C GLY A 47 -0.45 -1.56 -0.92
N LEU A 48 0.23 -1.88 0.19
CA LEU A 48 -0.41 -2.38 1.41
C LEU A 48 -1.32 -1.32 2.06
N VAL A 49 -0.83 -0.07 2.15
CA VAL A 49 -1.59 1.05 2.72
C VAL A 49 -2.86 1.31 1.91
N LEU A 50 -2.76 1.35 0.58
CA LEU A 50 -3.90 1.57 -0.30
C LEU A 50 -4.92 0.43 -0.22
N ALA A 51 -4.48 -0.82 -0.15
CA ALA A 51 -5.37 -1.96 0.08
C ALA A 51 -6.11 -1.83 1.43
N ALA A 52 -5.41 -1.45 2.50
CA ALA A 52 -6.00 -1.23 3.82
C ALA A 52 -7.00 -0.06 3.85
N ILE A 53 -6.74 1.03 3.12
CA ILE A 53 -7.65 2.17 3.00
C ILE A 53 -8.93 1.74 2.28
N VAL A 54 -8.83 1.05 1.14
CA VAL A 54 -10.00 0.58 0.39
C VAL A 54 -10.81 -0.41 1.25
N GLU A 55 -10.13 -1.29 1.98
CA GLU A 55 -10.78 -2.26 2.88
C GLU A 55 -11.53 -1.58 4.04
N SER A 56 -10.89 -0.62 4.70
CA SER A 56 -11.45 0.04 5.89
C SER A 56 -12.54 1.05 5.56
N THR A 57 -12.43 1.73 4.41
CA THR A 57 -13.41 2.75 3.99
C THR A 57 -14.55 2.17 3.16
N GLY A 58 -14.39 0.97 2.58
CA GLY A 58 -15.28 0.44 1.56
C GLY A 58 -15.31 1.28 0.27
N SER A 59 -14.43 2.28 0.13
CA SER A 59 -14.44 3.25 -0.96
C SER A 59 -13.25 3.06 -1.88
N PHE A 60 -13.53 2.66 -3.12
CA PHE A 60 -12.52 2.60 -4.17
C PHE A 60 -11.95 3.98 -4.51
N PHE A 61 -12.77 5.03 -4.47
CA PHE A 61 -12.36 6.41 -4.76
C PHE A 61 -11.42 6.98 -3.68
N ALA A 62 -11.56 6.55 -2.43
CA ALA A 62 -10.62 6.95 -1.37
C ALA A 62 -9.19 6.45 -1.68
N GLY A 63 -9.05 5.22 -2.16
CA GLY A 63 -7.77 4.68 -2.62
C GLY A 63 -7.19 5.47 -3.80
N ILE A 64 -8.02 5.82 -4.80
CA ILE A 64 -7.60 6.65 -5.94
C ILE A 64 -7.07 8.01 -5.48
N ALA A 65 -7.83 8.71 -4.63
CA ALA A 65 -7.47 10.04 -4.18
C ALA A 65 -6.12 10.04 -3.44
N VAL A 66 -5.95 9.09 -2.50
CA VAL A 66 -4.70 8.95 -1.74
C VAL A 66 -3.52 8.61 -2.65
N HIS A 67 -3.73 7.74 -3.64
CA HIS A 67 -2.66 7.39 -4.58
C HIS A 67 -2.24 8.56 -5.47
N ILE A 68 -3.20 9.35 -5.98
CA ILE A 68 -2.89 10.57 -6.75
C ILE A 68 -2.10 11.55 -5.89
N CYS A 69 -2.54 11.81 -4.65
CA CYS A 69 -1.82 12.68 -3.73
C CYS A 69 -0.40 12.19 -3.44
N PHE A 70 -0.22 10.88 -3.25
CA PHE A 70 1.10 10.29 -3.05
C PHE A 70 2.02 10.49 -4.25
N ASN A 71 1.52 10.27 -5.47
CA ASN A 71 2.34 10.43 -6.68
C ASN A 71 2.71 11.89 -6.94
N LEU A 72 1.77 12.83 -6.71
CA LEU A 72 2.03 14.26 -6.83
C LEU A 72 3.06 14.74 -5.81
N MET A 73 2.91 14.30 -4.55
CA MET A 73 3.85 14.65 -3.49
C MET A 73 5.22 13.98 -3.73
N GLY A 74 5.24 12.74 -4.22
CA GLY A 74 6.47 12.04 -4.57
C GLY A 74 7.27 12.78 -5.63
N GLY A 75 6.64 13.25 -6.70
CA GLY A 75 7.33 14.07 -7.72
C GLY A 75 7.93 15.36 -7.13
N TYR A 76 7.16 16.08 -6.32
CA TYR A 76 7.61 17.33 -5.71
C TYR A 76 8.72 17.13 -4.65
N VAL A 77 8.54 16.16 -3.74
CA VAL A 77 9.47 15.83 -2.66
C VAL A 77 10.78 15.25 -3.21
N MET A 78 10.71 14.42 -4.25
CA MET A 78 11.90 13.85 -4.89
C MET A 78 12.77 14.90 -5.57
N GLU A 79 12.14 15.91 -6.16
CA GLU A 79 12.86 17.00 -6.83
C GLU A 79 13.46 18.02 -5.85
N HIS A 80 12.84 18.23 -4.68
CA HIS A 80 13.19 19.34 -3.79
C HIS A 80 13.76 18.94 -2.41
N ILE A 81 13.61 17.70 -1.96
CA ILE A 81 13.90 17.29 -0.57
C ILE A 81 14.72 15.98 -0.48
N PHE A 82 14.84 15.22 -1.57
CA PHE A 82 15.58 13.96 -1.54
C PHE A 82 17.10 14.19 -1.54
N THR A 83 17.71 13.90 -0.40
CA THR A 83 19.16 13.80 -0.22
C THR A 83 19.46 12.42 0.37
N GLU A 84 20.69 11.92 0.22
CA GLU A 84 21.15 10.67 0.85
C GLU A 84 20.85 10.63 2.37
N SER A 85 20.89 11.79 3.02
CA SER A 85 20.59 11.96 4.45
C SER A 85 19.10 11.86 4.80
N THR A 86 18.17 12.21 3.90
CA THR A 86 16.72 12.10 4.15
C THR A 86 16.16 10.73 3.75
N ALA A 87 16.82 10.03 2.82
CA ALA A 87 16.41 8.70 2.35
C ALA A 87 16.24 7.67 3.49
N LEU A 88 17.20 7.60 4.43
CA LEU A 88 17.15 6.67 5.56
C LEU A 88 15.91 6.91 6.46
N TYR A 89 15.61 8.16 6.79
CA TYR A 89 14.45 8.50 7.62
C TYR A 89 13.13 8.14 6.93
N ILE A 90 13.05 8.35 5.62
CA ILE A 90 11.86 8.01 4.82
C ILE A 90 11.69 6.48 4.74
N VAL A 91 12.77 5.71 4.61
CA VAL A 91 12.72 4.23 4.66
C VAL A 91 12.29 3.71 6.04
N LEU A 92 12.78 4.31 7.13
CA LEU A 92 12.35 3.92 8.47
C LEU A 92 10.88 4.25 8.72
N ALA A 93 10.41 5.42 8.27
CA ALA A 93 9.01 5.80 8.38
C ALA A 93 8.08 4.85 7.59
N SER A 94 8.49 4.42 6.39
CA SER A 94 7.72 3.47 5.58
C SER A 94 7.67 2.08 6.21
N ILE A 95 8.75 1.60 6.84
CA ILE A 95 8.76 0.34 7.60
C ILE A 95 7.81 0.43 8.82
N ILE A 96 7.81 1.55 9.55
CA ILE A 96 6.92 1.74 10.70
C ILE A 96 5.46 1.76 10.25
N LEU A 97 5.15 2.49 9.18
CA LEU A 97 3.81 2.53 8.57
C LEU A 97 3.37 1.15 8.09
N MET A 98 4.27 0.36 7.51
CA MET A 98 4.00 -1.03 7.13
C MET A 98 3.60 -1.86 8.36
N VAL A 99 4.38 -1.83 9.44
CA VAL A 99 4.07 -2.58 10.67
C VAL A 99 2.72 -2.15 11.27
N ALA A 100 2.43 -0.84 11.26
CA ALA A 100 1.16 -0.30 11.73
C ALA A 100 -0.02 -0.75 10.85
N ALA A 101 0.12 -0.69 9.52
CA ALA A 101 -0.89 -1.14 8.57
C ALA A 101 -1.18 -2.64 8.72
N THR A 102 -0.14 -3.46 8.89
CA THR A 102 -0.29 -4.90 9.13
C THR A 102 -1.03 -5.18 10.44
N ARG A 103 -0.74 -4.43 11.51
CA ARG A 103 -1.45 -4.55 12.80
C ARG A 103 -2.93 -4.17 12.68
N SER A 104 -3.22 -3.10 11.95
CA SER A 104 -4.60 -2.68 11.68
C SER A 104 -5.36 -3.71 10.83
N ALA A 105 -4.72 -4.23 9.78
CA ALA A 105 -5.29 -5.30 8.95
C ALA A 105 -5.56 -6.58 9.77
N VAL A 106 -4.65 -6.97 10.67
CA VAL A 106 -4.84 -8.12 11.58
C VAL A 106 -5.98 -7.88 12.58
N ARG A 107 -6.14 -6.66 13.10
CA ARG A 107 -7.27 -6.32 13.98
C ARG A 107 -8.61 -6.39 13.24
N ILE A 108 -8.70 -5.84 12.05
CA ILE A 108 -9.91 -5.88 11.21
C ILE A 108 -10.28 -7.34 10.89
N ALA A 109 -9.29 -8.16 10.51
CA ALA A 109 -9.51 -9.58 10.21
C ALA A 109 -9.97 -10.42 11.43
N LYS A 110 -9.59 -10.03 12.66
CA LYS A 110 -10.07 -10.67 13.89
C LYS A 110 -11.47 -10.19 14.29
N SER A 111 -11.80 -8.92 14.04
CA SER A 111 -13.11 -8.34 14.34
C SER A 111 -14.24 -8.98 13.54
N GLY A 112 -13.99 -9.34 12.27
CA GLY A 112 -14.99 -9.98 11.40
C GLY A 112 -15.26 -11.48 11.68
N LYS A 113 -14.57 -12.09 12.66
CA LYS A 113 -14.84 -13.46 13.12
C LYS A 113 -15.73 -13.52 14.37
N ASN A 114 -16.09 -12.37 14.95
CA ASN A 114 -16.91 -12.26 16.16
C ASN A 114 -18.35 -11.79 15.87
N ILE A 115 -18.80 -11.89 14.61
CA ILE A 115 -20.18 -11.69 14.14
C ILE A 115 -20.55 -12.95 13.37
#